data_AF-A0A1I4YDV7-F1
#
_entry.id   AF-A0A1I4YDV7-F1
#
_cell.length_a   1.000
_cell.length_b   1.000
_cell.length_c   1.000
_cell.angle_alpha   90.00
_cell.angle_beta   90.00
_cell.angle_gamma   90.00
#
_symmetry.space_group_name_H-M   'P 1'
#
loop_
_entity.id
_entity.type
_entity.pdbx_description
1 polymer ?
#
loop_
_entity_poly.entity_id
_entity_poly.type
_entity_poly.pdbx_seq_one_letter_code
_entity_poly.pdbx_strand_id
1 'polypeptide(L)'
;MLLLDESTIHALFRNQNGDDWIGGVHMVSKFYEYVPFTLHGKKYIVSLRFPNYLNDIGFYEDMLLKAVDGGYFIPKRDHRIISLLSIDDNYSLSPMKEIPYADINSLLKILFNAILSYNNSNSYVNQYFFESVSNLGNLLQEQIPLMIPKGNSVMFHDEISPPLYGFTIVRPI
;
A
#
# COMPACT_ATOMS: atom_id res chain seq x y z
N MET A 1 11.72 -4.53 13.12
CA MET A 1 11.87 -3.06 13.16
C MET A 1 12.86 -2.69 12.08
N LEU A 2 12.45 -1.90 11.09
CA LEU A 2 13.32 -1.45 9.98
C LEU A 2 13.78 -0.03 10.30
N LEU A 3 15.09 0.20 10.29
CA LEU A 3 15.66 1.53 10.48
C LEU A 3 15.97 2.13 9.12
N LEU A 4 15.53 3.38 8.88
CA LEU A 4 15.99 4.15 7.73
C LEU A 4 17.14 5.03 8.15
N ASP A 5 18.16 5.11 7.30
CA ASP A 5 19.20 6.09 7.47
C ASP A 5 18.63 7.50 7.26
N GLU A 6 19.18 8.46 7.98
CA GLU A 6 18.74 9.85 7.94
C GLU A 6 18.76 10.42 6.51
N SER A 7 19.74 10.02 5.69
CA SER A 7 19.85 10.49 4.31
C SER A 7 18.68 10.03 3.43
N THR A 8 18.22 8.78 3.61
CA THR A 8 17.01 8.27 2.95
C THR A 8 15.77 9.04 3.39
N ILE A 9 15.61 9.34 4.68
CA ILE A 9 14.48 10.15 5.16
C ILE A 9 14.49 11.54 4.53
N HIS A 10 15.62 12.24 4.54
CA HIS A 10 15.72 13.56 3.89
C HIS A 10 15.44 13.48 2.38
N ALA A 11 15.88 12.41 1.71
CA ALA A 11 15.61 12.21 0.29
C ALA A 11 14.11 11.98 0.00
N LEU A 12 13.45 11.13 0.81
CA LEU A 12 12.02 10.84 0.69
C LEU A 12 11.15 12.08 0.89
N PHE A 13 11.52 12.96 1.83
CA PHE A 13 10.71 14.13 2.20
C PHE A 13 11.28 15.47 1.68
N ARG A 14 12.23 15.44 0.73
CA ARG A 14 13.00 16.62 0.30
C ARG A 14 12.15 17.79 -0.20
N ASN A 15 10.99 17.48 -0.77
CA ASN A 15 10.05 18.45 -1.34
C ASN A 15 8.71 18.50 -0.59
N GLN A 16 8.68 18.05 0.67
CA GLN A 16 7.49 18.14 1.50
C GLN A 16 7.05 19.61 1.62
N ASN A 17 5.76 19.86 1.37
CA ASN A 17 5.17 21.18 1.52
C ASN A 17 3.77 21.07 2.14
N GLY A 18 3.54 21.80 3.24
CA GLY A 18 2.30 21.76 4.00
C GLY A 18 2.21 20.59 4.99
N ASP A 19 1.07 20.56 5.70
CA ASP A 19 0.78 19.55 6.73
C ASP A 19 0.34 18.22 6.11
N ASP A 20 -0.40 18.28 5.00
CA ASP A 20 -0.84 17.14 4.21
C ASP A 20 -0.14 17.15 2.84
N TRP A 21 0.67 16.14 2.59
CA TRP A 21 1.52 16.04 1.40
C TRP A 21 1.71 14.59 0.97
N ILE A 22 1.87 14.34 -0.33
CA ILE A 22 2.17 13.02 -0.88
C ILE A 22 3.33 13.16 -1.85
N GLY A 23 4.38 12.37 -1.65
CA GLY A 23 5.55 12.32 -2.50
C GLY A 23 5.43 11.37 -3.69
N GLY A 24 6.54 11.20 -4.40
CA GLY A 24 6.66 10.25 -5.49
C GLY A 24 6.86 8.81 -5.01
N VAL A 25 6.93 7.87 -5.95
CA VAL A 25 7.35 6.49 -5.67
C VAL A 25 8.88 6.44 -5.65
N HIS A 26 9.45 5.86 -4.60
CA HIS A 26 10.89 5.69 -4.44
C HIS A 26 11.23 4.21 -4.24
N MET A 27 12.11 3.68 -5.09
CA MET A 27 12.71 2.36 -4.85
C MET A 27 13.73 2.49 -3.71
N VAL A 28 13.54 1.74 -2.62
CA VAL A 28 14.42 1.78 -1.45
C VAL A 28 15.24 0.50 -1.32
N SER A 29 14.70 -0.62 -1.79
CA SER A 29 15.44 -1.88 -1.89
C SER A 29 14.83 -2.75 -2.98
N LYS A 30 15.41 -3.94 -3.20
CA LYS A 30 14.80 -4.96 -4.08
C LYS A 30 13.44 -5.50 -3.59
N PHE A 31 13.11 -5.28 -2.31
CA PHE A 31 11.86 -5.79 -1.71
C PHE A 31 10.80 -4.72 -1.48
N TYR A 32 11.16 -3.44 -1.57
CA TYR A 32 10.30 -2.35 -1.12
C TYR A 32 10.42 -1.11 -2.00
N GLU A 33 9.26 -0.60 -2.38
CA GLU A 33 9.07 0.76 -2.88
C GLU A 33 8.24 1.55 -1.87
N TYR A 34 8.61 2.81 -1.65
CA TYR A 34 7.98 3.69 -0.68
C TYR A 34 7.33 4.87 -1.37
N VAL A 35 6.14 5.25 -0.87
CA VAL A 35 5.52 6.55 -1.15
C VAL A 35 5.45 7.30 0.18
N PRO A 36 6.29 8.34 0.38
CA PRO A 36 6.26 9.13 1.59
C PRO A 36 5.05 10.06 1.57
N PHE A 37 4.45 10.26 2.74
CA PHE A 37 3.35 11.20 2.88
C PHE A 37 3.36 11.86 4.25
N THR A 38 2.70 13.00 4.37
CA THR A 38 2.40 13.63 5.64
C THR A 38 0.91 13.77 5.85
N LEU A 39 0.51 13.65 7.10
CA LEU A 39 -0.86 13.84 7.57
C LEU A 39 -0.78 14.61 8.88
N HIS A 40 -1.37 15.82 8.92
CA HIS A 40 -1.27 16.74 10.06
C HIS A 40 0.18 17.02 10.49
N GLY A 41 1.07 17.16 9.51
CA GLY A 41 2.50 17.44 9.74
C GLY A 41 3.33 16.24 10.21
N LYS A 42 2.71 15.08 10.47
CA LYS A 42 3.42 13.84 10.83
C LYS A 42 3.81 13.05 9.58
N LYS A 43 5.00 12.44 9.60
CA LYS A 43 5.59 11.71 8.47
C LYS A 43 5.24 10.22 8.52
N TYR A 44 4.86 9.69 7.37
CA TYR A 44 4.45 8.32 7.18
C TYR A 44 4.94 7.78 5.83
N ILE A 45 4.86 6.46 5.67
CA ILE A 45 5.22 5.77 4.44
C ILE A 45 4.13 4.78 4.07
N VAL A 46 3.69 4.82 2.80
CA VAL A 46 3.04 3.68 2.17
C VAL A 46 4.14 2.79 1.61
N SER A 47 4.27 1.59 2.17
CA SER A 47 5.23 0.58 1.72
C SER A 47 4.55 -0.37 0.74
N LEU A 48 5.10 -0.50 -0.46
CA LEU A 48 4.72 -1.45 -1.48
C LEU A 48 5.76 -2.57 -1.49
N ARG A 49 5.43 -3.69 -0.86
CA ARG A 49 6.31 -4.85 -0.77
C ARG A 49 6.14 -5.77 -1.98
N PHE A 50 7.26 -6.20 -2.53
CA PHE A 50 7.33 -7.23 -3.56
C PHE A 50 7.12 -8.61 -2.93
N PRO A 51 6.45 -9.54 -3.61
CA PRO A 51 6.40 -10.93 -3.20
C PRO A 51 7.82 -11.50 -3.06
N ASN A 52 8.11 -12.15 -1.93
CA ASN A 52 9.47 -12.61 -1.61
C ASN A 52 10.06 -13.51 -2.71
N TYR A 53 9.23 -14.40 -3.27
CA TYR A 53 9.63 -15.34 -4.34
C TYR A 53 10.21 -14.63 -5.57
N LEU A 54 9.74 -13.42 -5.91
CA LEU A 54 10.28 -12.65 -7.03
C LEU A 54 11.71 -12.14 -6.80
N ASN A 55 12.18 -12.19 -5.57
CA ASN A 55 13.52 -11.79 -5.17
C ASN A 55 14.44 -12.99 -4.90
N ASP A 56 14.05 -14.18 -5.38
CA ASP A 56 14.71 -15.48 -5.15
C ASP A 56 14.80 -15.84 -3.65
N ILE A 57 13.81 -15.42 -2.87
CA ILE A 57 13.72 -15.71 -1.44
C ILE A 57 12.36 -16.33 -1.11
N GLY A 58 12.37 -17.48 -0.45
CA GLY A 58 11.14 -18.21 -0.08
C GLY A 58 10.62 -19.12 -1.19
N PHE A 59 9.44 -19.66 -0.95
CA PHE A 59 8.75 -20.60 -1.84
C PHE A 59 7.57 -19.92 -2.53
N TYR A 60 7.09 -20.49 -3.63
CA TYR A 60 5.93 -19.95 -4.35
C TYR A 60 4.68 -19.95 -3.44
N GLU A 61 4.58 -20.95 -2.58
CA GLU A 61 3.53 -21.14 -1.58
C GLU A 61 3.45 -19.96 -0.60
N ASP A 62 4.56 -19.24 -0.37
CA ASP A 62 4.58 -18.04 0.49
C ASP A 62 3.79 -16.86 -0.12
N MET A 63 3.42 -16.95 -1.40
CA MET A 63 2.58 -15.96 -2.08
C MET A 63 1.08 -16.27 -1.93
N LEU A 64 0.71 -17.46 -1.46
CA LEU A 64 -0.68 -17.87 -1.34
C LEU A 64 -1.36 -17.11 -0.20
N LEU A 65 -2.53 -16.55 -0.48
CA LEU A 65 -3.33 -15.86 0.53
C LEU A 65 -4.43 -16.79 1.01
N LYS A 66 -4.74 -16.80 2.30
CA LYS A 66 -5.81 -17.64 2.85
C LYS A 66 -7.17 -17.16 2.33
N ALA A 67 -7.98 -18.08 1.81
CA ALA A 67 -9.33 -17.79 1.34
C ALA A 67 -10.39 -18.05 2.43
N VAL A 68 -11.57 -17.43 2.27
CA VAL A 68 -12.70 -17.54 3.21
C VAL A 68 -13.26 -18.96 3.32
N ASP A 69 -13.12 -19.77 2.27
CA ASP A 69 -13.57 -21.17 2.20
C ASP A 69 -12.59 -22.16 2.85
N GLY A 70 -11.48 -21.67 3.42
CA GLY A 70 -10.41 -22.47 4.01
C GLY A 70 -9.33 -22.92 3.02
N GLY A 71 -9.48 -22.61 1.72
CA GLY A 71 -8.47 -22.82 0.70
C GLY A 71 -7.47 -21.67 0.59
N TYR A 72 -6.90 -21.53 -0.62
CA TYR A 72 -5.93 -20.49 -0.94
C TYR A 72 -6.35 -19.72 -2.18
N PHE A 73 -6.24 -18.40 -2.09
CA PHE A 73 -6.26 -17.49 -3.22
C PHE A 73 -4.84 -17.36 -3.79
N ILE A 74 -4.74 -17.48 -5.11
CA ILE A 74 -3.47 -17.36 -5.84
C ILE A 74 -3.40 -15.96 -6.45
N PRO A 75 -2.59 -15.04 -5.89
CA PRO A 75 -2.44 -13.72 -6.48
C PRO A 75 -1.62 -13.77 -7.77
N LYS A 76 -1.72 -12.71 -8.58
CA LYS A 76 -0.85 -12.47 -9.72
C LYS A 76 0.60 -12.40 -9.26
N ARG A 77 1.50 -12.82 -10.15
CA ARG A 77 2.94 -12.83 -9.92
C ARG A 77 3.45 -11.48 -9.40
N ASP A 78 3.07 -10.38 -10.05
CA ASP A 78 3.59 -9.04 -9.76
C ASP A 78 2.69 -8.21 -8.82
N HIS A 79 1.93 -8.84 -7.92
CA HIS A 79 1.12 -8.10 -6.95
C HIS A 79 1.97 -7.26 -5.98
N ARG A 80 1.34 -6.34 -5.24
CA ARG A 80 1.98 -5.62 -4.14
C ARG A 80 1.22 -5.82 -2.84
N ILE A 81 1.96 -6.07 -1.77
CA ILE A 81 1.41 -6.02 -0.40
C ILE A 81 1.71 -4.63 0.14
N ILE A 82 0.67 -3.93 0.53
CA ILE A 82 0.70 -2.56 1.02
C ILE A 82 0.69 -2.57 2.55
N SER A 83 1.60 -1.80 3.13
CA SER A 83 1.64 -1.55 4.57
C SER A 83 1.76 -0.06 4.83
N LEU A 84 1.04 0.43 5.83
CA LEU A 84 1.16 1.79 6.33
C LEU A 84 2.15 1.82 7.48
N LEU A 85 3.17 2.67 7.37
CA LEU A 85 4.24 2.77 8.34
C LEU A 85 4.33 4.19 8.91
N SER A 86 4.48 4.30 10.22
CA SER A 86 4.89 5.52 10.91
C SER A 86 6.41 5.59 11.04
N ILE A 87 6.93 6.81 10.96
CA ILE A 87 8.34 7.12 11.23
C ILE A 87 8.41 7.79 12.61
N ASP A 88 9.28 7.28 13.49
CA ASP A 88 9.55 7.91 14.78
C ASP A 88 10.74 8.90 14.72
N ASP A 89 11.03 9.57 15.84
CA ASP A 89 12.12 10.55 15.95
C ASP A 89 13.52 9.94 15.75
N ASN A 90 13.64 8.61 15.82
CA ASN A 90 14.86 7.86 15.57
C ASN A 90 14.91 7.27 14.15
N TYR A 91 14.01 7.69 13.26
CA TYR A 91 13.88 7.20 11.88
C TYR A 91 13.56 5.70 11.78
N SER A 92 12.94 5.15 12.83
CA SER A 92 12.47 3.78 12.87
C SER A 92 11.10 3.65 12.22
N LEU A 93 10.92 2.61 11.41
CA LEU A 93 9.65 2.25 10.81
C LEU A 93 8.89 1.26 11.70
N SER A 94 7.66 1.63 11.99
CA SER A 94 6.70 0.81 12.73
C SER A 94 5.35 0.80 11.99
N PRO A 95 4.53 -0.26 12.14
CA PRO A 95 3.16 -0.23 11.64
C PRO A 95 2.43 1.01 12.17
N MET A 96 1.74 1.71 11.26
CA MET A 96 0.96 2.88 11.63
C MET A 96 -0.11 2.46 12.67
N LYS A 97 -0.14 3.18 13.79
CA LYS A 97 -1.17 2.97 14.83
C LYS A 97 -2.55 3.37 14.31
N GLU A 98 -3.59 2.96 15.04
CA GLU A 98 -4.97 3.35 14.73
C GLU A 98 -5.10 4.86 14.52
N ILE A 99 -5.82 5.21 13.46
CA ILE A 99 -6.00 6.57 13.01
C ILE A 99 -7.37 7.06 13.50
N PRO A 100 -7.48 8.30 13.99
CA PRO A 100 -8.78 8.86 14.35
C PRO A 100 -9.76 8.79 13.19
N TYR A 101 -11.03 8.52 13.47
CA TYR A 101 -12.07 8.42 12.42
C TYR A 101 -12.13 9.65 11.51
N ALA A 102 -11.85 10.84 12.06
CA ALA A 102 -11.80 12.09 11.32
C ALA A 102 -10.77 12.10 10.17
N ASP A 103 -9.70 11.33 10.30
CA ASP A 103 -8.55 11.35 9.37
C ASP A 103 -8.60 10.21 8.35
N ILE A 104 -9.54 9.27 8.48
CA ILE A 104 -9.68 8.11 7.60
C ILE A 104 -9.82 8.54 6.14
N ASN A 105 -10.66 9.53 5.85
CA ASN A 105 -10.88 9.98 4.47
C ASN A 105 -9.62 10.56 3.83
N SER A 106 -8.81 11.30 4.61
CA SER A 106 -7.53 11.83 4.14
C SER A 106 -6.53 10.72 3.89
N LEU A 107 -6.42 9.76 4.83
CA LEU A 107 -5.57 8.58 4.65
C LEU A 107 -5.95 7.79 3.40
N LEU A 108 -7.24 7.53 3.21
CA LEU A 108 -7.74 6.80 2.06
C LEU A 108 -7.30 7.50 0.78
N LYS A 109 -7.58 8.81 0.62
CA LYS A 109 -7.11 9.60 -0.54
C LYS A 109 -5.60 9.47 -0.77
N ILE A 110 -4.81 9.48 0.31
CA ILE A 110 -3.37 9.33 0.23
C ILE A 110 -2.98 7.95 -0.30
N LEU A 111 -3.54 6.88 0.26
CA LEU A 111 -3.33 5.51 -0.20
C LEU A 111 -3.68 5.35 -1.68
N PHE A 112 -4.79 5.92 -2.13
CA PHE A 112 -5.19 5.88 -3.52
C PHE A 112 -4.23 6.59 -4.44
N ASN A 113 -3.87 7.81 -4.11
CA ASN A 113 -2.95 8.59 -4.93
C ASN A 113 -1.59 7.88 -5.02
N ALA A 114 -1.13 7.24 -3.94
CA ALA A 114 0.06 6.40 -3.96
C ALA A 114 -0.07 5.22 -4.93
N ILE A 115 -1.18 4.48 -4.87
CA ILE A 115 -1.43 3.30 -5.73
C ILE A 115 -1.61 3.70 -7.19
N LEU A 116 -2.32 4.80 -7.47
CA LEU A 116 -2.52 5.29 -8.82
C LEU A 116 -1.22 5.82 -9.42
N SER A 117 -0.44 6.58 -8.64
CA SER A 117 0.89 7.04 -9.05
C SER A 117 1.79 5.84 -9.40
N TYR A 118 1.75 4.81 -8.55
CA TYR A 118 2.45 3.56 -8.77
C TYR A 118 1.98 2.84 -10.04
N ASN A 119 0.66 2.61 -10.17
CA ASN A 119 0.07 1.90 -11.30
C ASN A 119 0.35 2.61 -12.63
N ASN A 120 0.32 3.94 -12.64
CA ASN A 120 0.65 4.74 -13.82
C ASN A 120 2.11 4.53 -14.26
N SER A 121 3.01 4.39 -13.30
CA SER A 121 4.44 4.15 -13.55
C SER A 121 4.74 2.68 -13.89
N ASN A 122 3.93 1.74 -13.37
CA ASN A 122 4.09 0.30 -13.52
C ASN A 122 2.76 -0.35 -13.96
N SER A 123 2.41 -0.20 -15.24
CA SER A 123 1.11 -0.63 -15.77
C SER A 123 0.83 -2.13 -15.67
N TYR A 124 1.87 -2.96 -15.58
CA TYR A 124 1.78 -4.41 -15.42
C TYR A 124 1.41 -4.82 -13.98
N VAL A 125 1.71 -3.97 -12.99
CA VAL A 125 1.32 -4.18 -11.60
C VAL A 125 -0.06 -3.59 -11.39
N ASN A 126 -1.08 -4.43 -11.25
CA ASN A 126 -2.43 -3.97 -11.07
C ASN A 126 -3.21 -4.66 -9.96
N GLN A 127 -2.57 -5.51 -9.16
CA GLN A 127 -3.19 -6.19 -8.04
C GLN A 127 -2.50 -5.80 -6.73
N TYR A 128 -3.29 -5.40 -5.74
CA TYR A 128 -2.84 -4.82 -4.49
C TYR A 128 -3.56 -5.45 -3.31
N PHE A 129 -2.83 -5.72 -2.24
CA PHE A 129 -3.35 -6.30 -0.99
C PHE A 129 -2.94 -5.46 0.21
N PHE A 130 -3.82 -5.30 1.19
CA PHE A 130 -3.57 -4.55 2.41
C PHE A 130 -3.81 -5.45 3.60
N GLU A 131 -2.90 -5.42 4.55
CA GLU A 131 -3.15 -5.97 5.87
C GLU A 131 -3.85 -4.92 6.73
N SER A 132 -5.07 -5.21 7.16
CA SER A 132 -5.93 -4.25 7.84
C SER A 132 -6.87 -4.92 8.83
N VAL A 133 -7.31 -4.17 9.83
CA VAL A 133 -8.52 -4.51 10.60
C VAL A 133 -9.75 -4.45 9.70
N SER A 134 -10.77 -5.25 10.00
CA SER A 134 -11.96 -5.42 9.14
C SER A 134 -12.70 -4.12 8.83
N ASN A 135 -12.82 -3.22 9.81
CA ASN A 135 -13.50 -1.95 9.58
C ASN A 135 -12.80 -1.08 8.53
N LEU A 136 -11.47 -0.99 8.55
CA LEU A 136 -10.70 -0.25 7.55
C LEU A 136 -10.68 -0.97 6.20
N GLY A 137 -10.71 -2.32 6.19
CA GLY A 137 -10.87 -3.11 4.96
C GLY A 137 -12.18 -2.82 4.23
N ASN A 138 -13.29 -2.79 4.96
CA ASN A 138 -14.60 -2.45 4.40
C ASN A 138 -14.64 -1.00 3.88
N LEU A 139 -14.09 -0.05 4.65
CA LEU A 139 -14.01 1.35 4.24
C LEU A 139 -13.16 1.53 2.97
N LEU A 140 -12.06 0.80 2.84
CA LEU A 140 -11.29 0.75 1.60
C LEU A 140 -12.19 0.27 0.45
N GLN A 141 -12.86 -0.86 0.59
CA GLN A 141 -13.73 -1.39 -0.46
C GLN A 141 -14.83 -0.41 -0.90
N GLU A 142 -15.43 0.33 0.01
CA GLU A 142 -16.46 1.34 -0.30
C GLU A 142 -15.89 2.57 -1.03
N GLN A 143 -14.69 3.01 -0.66
CA GLN A 143 -14.11 4.27 -1.14
C GLN A 143 -13.26 4.09 -2.40
N ILE A 144 -12.64 2.91 -2.60
CA ILE A 144 -11.80 2.60 -3.75
C ILE A 144 -12.48 2.92 -5.09
N PRO A 145 -13.74 2.51 -5.36
CA PRO A 145 -14.36 2.73 -6.65
C PRO A 145 -14.58 4.22 -6.97
N LEU A 146 -14.76 5.05 -5.95
CA LEU A 146 -15.02 6.49 -6.09
C LEU A 146 -13.78 7.30 -6.46
N MET A 147 -12.59 6.74 -6.24
CA MET A 147 -11.31 7.46 -6.41
C MET A 147 -10.54 7.00 -7.66
N ILE A 148 -11.07 6.05 -8.41
CA ILE A 148 -10.39 5.46 -9.56
C ILE A 148 -10.59 6.37 -10.79
N PRO A 149 -9.52 6.65 -11.57
CA PRO A 149 -9.62 7.49 -12.76
C PRO A 149 -10.68 6.98 -13.74
N LYS A 150 -11.40 7.92 -14.36
CA LYS A 150 -12.45 7.61 -15.33
C LYS A 150 -11.94 6.67 -16.43
N GLY A 151 -12.69 5.60 -16.68
CA GLY A 151 -12.35 4.58 -17.67
C GLY A 151 -11.76 3.31 -17.07
N ASN A 152 -11.12 3.40 -15.90
CA ASN A 152 -10.69 2.22 -15.15
C ASN A 152 -11.85 1.69 -14.28
N SER A 153 -11.81 0.40 -13.97
CA SER A 153 -12.67 -0.23 -12.97
C SER A 153 -11.84 -0.95 -11.92
N VAL A 154 -12.47 -1.29 -10.80
CA VAL A 154 -11.85 -2.08 -9.74
C VAL A 154 -12.64 -3.36 -9.53
N MET A 155 -11.91 -4.45 -9.41
CA MET A 155 -12.43 -5.75 -9.02
C MET A 155 -11.90 -6.09 -7.64
N PHE A 156 -12.79 -6.24 -6.66
CA PHE A 156 -12.43 -6.68 -5.32
C PHE A 156 -12.27 -8.19 -5.24
N HIS A 157 -11.44 -8.63 -4.31
CA HIS A 157 -11.19 -10.04 -4.02
C HIS A 157 -11.81 -10.42 -2.67
N ASP A 158 -13.14 -10.56 -2.66
CA ASP A 158 -13.92 -10.89 -1.45
C ASP A 158 -13.73 -12.35 -1.00
N GLU A 159 -13.11 -13.17 -1.86
CA GLU A 159 -12.69 -14.53 -1.55
C GLU A 159 -11.51 -14.59 -0.56
N ILE A 160 -10.80 -13.49 -0.32
CA ILE A 160 -9.65 -13.43 0.59
C ILE A 160 -10.14 -13.29 2.03
N SER A 161 -9.60 -14.12 2.91
CA SER A 161 -9.92 -14.04 4.33
C SER A 161 -9.15 -12.90 5.03
N PRO A 162 -9.77 -12.21 6.01
CA PRO A 162 -9.06 -11.27 6.88
C PRO A 162 -7.80 -11.91 7.53
N PRO A 163 -6.74 -11.13 7.80
CA PRO A 163 -6.68 -9.66 7.81
C PRO A 163 -6.30 -9.01 6.46
N LEU A 164 -6.23 -9.77 5.37
CA LEU A 164 -5.89 -9.22 4.06
C LEU A 164 -7.12 -8.84 3.25
N TYR A 165 -7.06 -7.68 2.60
CA TYR A 165 -8.09 -7.17 1.69
C TYR A 165 -7.43 -6.82 0.36
N GLY A 166 -8.02 -7.22 -0.75
CA GLY A 166 -7.40 -7.14 -2.07
C GLY A 166 -8.28 -6.54 -3.14
N PHE A 167 -7.64 -5.90 -4.11
CA PHE A 167 -8.30 -5.48 -5.34
C PHE A 167 -7.37 -5.48 -6.55
N THR A 168 -7.99 -5.55 -7.73
CA THR A 168 -7.34 -5.41 -9.03
C THR A 168 -7.87 -4.17 -9.74
N ILE A 169 -6.97 -3.31 -10.22
CA ILE A 169 -7.31 -2.20 -11.13
C ILE A 169 -7.36 -2.76 -12.57
N VAL A 170 -8.53 -2.68 -13.19
CA VAL A 170 -8.76 -3.11 -14.56
C VAL A 170 -8.81 -1.88 -15.46
N ARG A 171 -7.92 -1.82 -16.44
CA ARG A 171 -7.87 -0.74 -17.43
C ARG A 171 -8.78 -1.10 -18.62
N PRO A 172 -9.39 -0.11 -19.28
CA PRO A 172 -10.12 -0.34 -20.51
C PRO A 172 -9.14 -0.84 -21.58
N ILE A 173 -9.57 -1.85 -22.34
CA ILE A 173 -8.82 -2.40 -23.49
C ILE A 173 -8.93 -1.44 -24.67
#